data_AF-A0A3E0R1N7-F1
#
_entry.id   AF-A0A3E0R1N7-F1
#
_cell.length_a   1.000
_cell.length_b   1.000
_cell.length_c   1.000
_cell.angle_alpha   90.00
_cell.angle_beta   90.00
_cell.angle_gamma   90.00
#
_symmetry.space_group_name_H-M   'P 1'
#
loop_
_entity.id
_entity.type
_entity.pdbx_description
1 polymer ?
#
loop_
_entity_poly.entity_id
_entity_poly.type
_entity_poly.pdbx_seq_one_letter_code
_entity_poly.pdbx_strand_id
1 'polypeptide(L)'
;MHTISNKKITICNSLSDFGGYRMNSFSKDSGKLLFVDDTVFSGNTFNQIKDTFGADHYYSAVYCNPSSLNIVDVYGKDLNEPHLLEWHFFNSGHTEKTLFDLDGVFSPNVPFSELDCDDKYEKYISNVEPFYHRLPKAHKLRGIVTGRLDKFRKQTEDWLAKYNIQYDELIMFPTEKRKQRDANHVEEVGKYKADVHKRSDAIFFMESEKAESNVIRKYCHKRVILPNDGVLL
;
A
#
# COMPACT_ATOMS: atom_id res chain seq x y z
N MET A 1 18.90 16.33 -14.85
CA MET A 1 17.59 15.68 -14.69
C MET A 1 16.52 16.74 -14.83
N HIS A 2 15.50 16.48 -15.65
CA HIS A 2 14.33 17.35 -15.76
C HIS A 2 13.14 16.63 -15.13
N THR A 3 12.18 17.40 -14.62
CA THR A 3 10.86 16.89 -14.22
C THR A 3 9.79 17.52 -15.09
N ILE A 4 8.64 16.85 -15.19
CA ILE A 4 7.45 17.43 -15.83
C ILE A 4 6.54 17.93 -14.71
N SER A 5 6.29 19.23 -14.71
CA SER A 5 5.34 19.87 -13.79
C SER A 5 4.48 20.86 -14.55
N ASN A 6 3.16 20.83 -14.32
CA ASN A 6 2.19 21.69 -15.04
C ASN A 6 2.37 21.67 -16.56
N LYS A 7 2.61 20.47 -17.13
CA LYS A 7 2.87 20.24 -18.57
C LYS A 7 4.08 21.01 -19.13
N LYS A 8 5.06 21.36 -18.27
CA LYS A 8 6.32 21.99 -18.67
C LYS A 8 7.50 21.16 -18.19
N ILE A 9 8.51 21.08 -19.05
CA ILE A 9 9.80 20.51 -18.67
C ILE A 9 10.52 21.54 -17.81
N THR A 10 10.81 21.15 -16.57
CA THR A 10 11.48 21.99 -15.59
C THR A 10 12.82 21.35 -15.23
N ILE A 11 13.88 22.16 -15.22
CA ILE A 11 15.21 21.69 -14.81
C ILE A 11 15.20 21.48 -13.30
N CYS A 12 15.58 20.28 -12.86
CA CYS A 12 15.93 20.08 -11.45
C CYS A 12 17.30 20.72 -11.21
N ASN A 13 17.38 21.81 -10.46
CA ASN A 13 18.62 22.50 -10.10
C ASN A 13 18.81 22.54 -8.57
N SER A 14 19.98 22.96 -8.10
CA SER A 14 20.31 23.01 -6.66
C SER A 14 19.44 23.97 -5.83
N LEU A 15 18.67 24.84 -6.49
CA LEU A 15 17.70 25.77 -5.89
C LEU A 15 16.25 25.31 -6.05
N SER A 16 16.01 24.22 -6.79
CA SER A 16 14.70 23.61 -6.97
C SER A 16 14.47 22.56 -5.90
N ASP A 17 13.21 22.32 -5.55
CA ASP A 17 12.82 21.33 -4.54
C ASP A 17 13.31 19.89 -4.84
N PHE A 18 13.77 19.62 -6.07
CA PHE A 18 14.10 18.29 -6.57
C PHE A 18 15.52 18.16 -7.19
N GLY A 19 16.44 19.11 -6.98
CA GLY A 19 17.79 19.05 -7.58
C GLY A 19 18.95 19.08 -6.59
N GLY A 20 20.09 18.51 -6.99
CA GLY A 20 21.32 18.44 -6.18
C GLY A 20 22.45 19.31 -6.72
N TYR A 21 23.48 19.57 -5.90
CA TYR A 21 24.64 20.42 -6.24
C TYR A 21 25.34 20.07 -7.57
N ARG A 22 25.32 18.78 -7.95
CA ARG A 22 25.89 18.27 -9.21
C ARG A 22 25.18 18.77 -10.48
N MET A 23 24.01 19.41 -10.36
CA MET A 23 23.27 19.98 -11.48
C MET A 23 23.74 21.40 -11.86
N ASN A 24 24.62 22.03 -11.06
CA ASN A 24 25.11 23.39 -11.33
C ASN A 24 25.96 23.49 -12.61
N SER A 25 26.54 22.38 -13.07
CA SER A 25 27.33 22.31 -14.30
C SER A 25 26.54 21.75 -15.49
N PHE A 26 25.21 21.65 -15.39
CA PHE A 26 24.39 21.13 -16.47
C PHE A 26 24.36 22.09 -17.66
N SER A 27 24.86 21.64 -18.82
CA SER A 27 24.64 22.28 -20.11
C SER A 27 23.52 21.54 -20.85
N LYS A 28 22.60 22.30 -21.45
CA LYS A 28 21.54 21.73 -22.27
C LYS A 28 22.13 21.23 -23.58
N ASP A 29 22.12 19.92 -23.80
CA ASP A 29 22.47 19.32 -25.08
C ASP A 29 21.26 19.32 -26.03
N SER A 30 21.51 19.33 -27.34
CA SER A 30 20.52 19.49 -28.42
C SER A 30 19.86 18.18 -28.88
N GLY A 31 20.00 17.09 -28.11
CA GLY A 31 19.49 15.76 -28.44
C GLY A 31 18.02 15.51 -28.08
N LYS A 32 17.53 14.33 -28.46
CA LYS A 32 16.21 13.81 -28.04
C LYS A 32 16.18 13.62 -26.52
N LEU A 33 15.02 13.89 -25.94
CA LEU A 33 14.78 13.65 -24.51
C LEU A 33 14.53 12.16 -24.27
N LEU A 34 14.93 11.68 -23.10
CA LEU A 34 14.51 10.40 -22.54
C LEU A 34 13.53 10.67 -21.41
N PHE A 35 12.28 10.27 -21.59
CA PHE A 35 11.26 10.23 -20.55
C PHE A 35 11.33 8.89 -19.84
N VAL A 36 11.50 8.93 -18.52
CA VAL A 36 11.61 7.74 -17.68
C VAL A 36 10.45 7.74 -16.69
N ASP A 37 9.71 6.64 -16.64
CA ASP A 37 8.71 6.36 -15.60
C ASP A 37 9.18 5.21 -14.70
N ASP A 38 8.68 5.14 -13.47
CA ASP A 38 8.93 3.97 -12.63
C ASP A 38 8.21 2.76 -13.22
N THR A 39 6.96 2.96 -13.65
CA THR A 39 6.13 1.88 -14.19
C THR A 39 5.17 2.31 -15.29
N VAL A 40 5.10 1.53 -16.37
CA VAL A 40 4.11 1.68 -17.43
C VAL A 40 3.06 0.57 -17.35
N PHE A 41 1.83 0.94 -16.94
CA PHE A 41 0.69 0.03 -16.95
C PHE A 41 -0.11 0.12 -18.25
N SER A 42 -0.88 1.20 -18.45
CA SER A 42 -1.65 1.46 -19.69
C SER A 42 -0.92 2.38 -20.67
N GLY A 43 0.14 3.05 -20.22
CA GLY A 43 0.87 4.05 -21.01
C GLY A 43 0.16 5.38 -21.21
N ASN A 44 -0.96 5.63 -20.50
CA ASN A 44 -1.70 6.90 -20.60
C ASN A 44 -0.83 8.13 -20.36
N THR A 45 0.08 8.07 -19.36
CA THR A 45 1.03 9.16 -19.08
C THR A 45 1.93 9.43 -20.29
N PHE A 46 2.49 8.40 -20.91
CA PHE A 46 3.34 8.55 -22.09
C PHE A 46 2.57 9.03 -23.32
N ASN A 47 1.32 8.62 -23.50
CA ASN A 47 0.47 9.18 -24.55
C ASN A 47 0.26 10.69 -24.34
N GLN A 48 -0.02 11.14 -23.12
CA GLN A 48 -0.14 12.57 -22.82
C GLN A 48 1.16 13.35 -23.03
N ILE A 49 2.31 12.74 -22.73
CA ILE A 49 3.62 13.34 -22.98
C ILE A 49 3.88 13.44 -24.48
N LYS A 50 3.58 12.40 -25.26
CA LYS A 50 3.67 12.40 -26.73
C LYS A 50 2.80 13.52 -27.34
N ASP A 51 1.58 13.69 -26.83
CA ASP A 51 0.68 14.76 -27.27
C ASP A 51 1.21 16.16 -26.92
N THR A 52 1.91 16.30 -25.79
CA THR A 52 2.38 17.61 -25.29
C THR A 52 3.73 18.03 -25.89
N PHE A 53 4.66 17.09 -26.03
CA PHE A 53 6.06 17.36 -26.39
C PHE A 53 6.46 16.78 -27.75
N GLY A 54 5.58 15.99 -28.38
CA GLY A 54 5.84 15.29 -29.62
C GLY A 54 6.34 13.86 -29.39
N ALA A 55 6.13 13.02 -30.41
CA ALA A 55 6.53 11.61 -30.38
C ALA A 55 8.03 11.39 -30.63
N ASP A 56 8.78 12.40 -31.07
CA ASP A 56 10.20 12.27 -31.45
C ASP A 56 11.16 12.29 -30.25
N HIS A 57 10.87 11.48 -29.24
CA HIS A 57 11.61 11.34 -27.99
C HIS A 57 11.70 9.87 -27.60
N TYR A 58 12.60 9.54 -26.69
CA TYR A 58 12.71 8.20 -26.13
C TYR A 58 11.84 8.07 -24.87
N TYR A 59 11.23 6.91 -24.69
CA TYR A 59 10.34 6.57 -23.60
C TYR A 59 10.81 5.27 -22.95
N SER A 60 11.03 5.29 -21.63
CA SER A 60 11.48 4.11 -20.91
C SER A 60 10.82 3.96 -19.55
N ALA A 61 10.83 2.72 -19.05
CA ALA A 61 10.28 2.41 -17.73
C ALA A 61 11.14 1.37 -17.01
N VAL A 62 11.16 1.40 -15.67
CA VAL A 62 11.80 0.32 -14.91
C VAL A 62 10.96 -0.95 -15.04
N TYR A 63 9.64 -0.84 -14.83
CA TYR A 63 8.69 -1.92 -14.97
C TYR A 63 7.68 -1.64 -16.08
N CYS A 64 7.34 -2.65 -16.89
CA CYS A 64 6.36 -2.49 -17.96
C CYS A 64 5.37 -3.66 -17.99
N ASN A 65 4.09 -3.36 -18.14
CA ASN A 65 3.10 -4.38 -18.46
C ASN A 65 3.41 -4.96 -19.85
N PRO A 66 3.51 -6.30 -20.01
CA PRO A 66 3.77 -6.92 -21.32
C PRO A 66 2.77 -6.54 -22.42
N SER A 67 1.56 -6.11 -22.05
CA SER A 67 0.54 -5.64 -22.99
C SER A 67 0.79 -4.21 -23.49
N SER A 68 1.76 -3.49 -22.92
CA SER A 68 2.06 -2.08 -23.18
C SER A 68 3.49 -1.84 -23.68
N LEU A 69 4.19 -2.91 -24.10
CA LEU A 69 5.57 -2.83 -24.59
C LEU A 69 5.72 -1.93 -25.82
N ASN A 70 4.67 -1.78 -26.63
CA ASN A 70 4.64 -0.91 -27.80
C ASN A 70 4.68 0.60 -27.46
N ILE A 71 4.57 0.97 -26.19
CA ILE A 71 4.53 2.37 -25.74
C ILE A 71 5.93 2.88 -25.35
N VAL A 72 6.86 1.97 -25.06
CA VAL A 72 8.22 2.24 -24.58
C VAL A 72 9.27 1.76 -25.59
N ASP A 73 10.40 2.46 -25.65
CA ASP A 73 11.56 2.06 -26.46
C ASP A 73 12.47 1.07 -25.73
N VAL A 74 12.61 1.26 -24.41
CA VAL A 74 13.45 0.44 -23.53
C VAL A 74 12.76 0.26 -22.18
N TYR A 75 12.82 -0.93 -21.60
CA TYR A 75 12.33 -1.16 -20.23
C TYR A 75 13.18 -2.19 -19.49
N GLY A 76 13.07 -2.18 -18.16
CA GLY A 76 13.88 -3.05 -17.29
C GLY A 76 13.30 -4.46 -17.12
N LYS A 77 12.06 -4.57 -16.66
CA LYS A 77 11.44 -5.85 -16.31
C LYS A 77 9.94 -5.87 -16.59
N ASP A 78 9.45 -7.04 -17.00
CA ASP A 78 8.01 -7.31 -17.10
C ASP A 78 7.34 -7.24 -15.73
N LEU A 79 6.18 -6.57 -15.70
CA LEU A 79 5.30 -6.53 -14.55
C LEU A 79 3.88 -6.91 -14.96
N ASN A 80 3.57 -8.18 -14.73
CA ASN A 80 2.27 -8.75 -15.04
C ASN A 80 1.19 -8.27 -14.06
N GLU A 81 -0.07 -8.45 -14.46
CA GLU A 81 -1.21 -8.26 -13.57
C GLU A 81 -1.26 -9.35 -12.48
N PRO A 82 -1.75 -9.03 -11.27
CA PRO A 82 -2.15 -7.71 -10.78
C PRO A 82 -0.93 -6.83 -10.46
N HIS A 83 -1.03 -5.54 -10.79
CA HIS A 83 0.06 -4.58 -10.67
C HIS A 83 0.27 -4.13 -9.21
N LEU A 84 0.91 -5.00 -8.42
CA LEU A 84 1.10 -4.82 -6.97
C LEU A 84 2.46 -4.19 -6.66
N LEU A 85 2.46 -2.89 -6.38
CA LEU A 85 3.64 -2.12 -6.00
C LEU A 85 3.42 -1.49 -4.63
N GLU A 86 4.31 -1.74 -3.66
CA GLU A 86 4.16 -1.25 -2.29
C GLU A 86 3.91 0.27 -2.22
N TRP A 87 4.68 1.05 -2.98
CA TRP A 87 4.61 2.51 -3.00
C TRP A 87 3.33 3.07 -3.62
N HIS A 88 2.59 2.27 -4.38
CA HIS A 88 1.37 2.68 -5.06
C HIS A 88 0.11 2.00 -4.48
N PHE A 89 0.25 0.82 -3.87
CA PHE A 89 -0.87 -0.05 -3.49
C PHE A 89 -1.93 0.69 -2.67
N PHE A 90 -1.51 1.39 -1.61
CA PHE A 90 -2.41 2.11 -0.69
C PHE A 90 -3.14 3.29 -1.32
N ASN A 91 -2.70 3.77 -2.50
CA ASN A 91 -3.33 4.84 -3.25
C ASN A 91 -3.92 4.35 -4.59
N SER A 92 -4.09 3.04 -4.73
CA SER A 92 -4.65 2.42 -5.93
C SER A 92 -6.03 1.83 -5.64
N GLY A 93 -6.80 1.54 -6.70
CA GLY A 93 -8.08 0.83 -6.58
C GLY A 93 -7.97 -0.61 -6.03
N HIS A 94 -6.76 -1.11 -5.74
CA HIS A 94 -6.61 -2.39 -5.04
C HIS A 94 -7.13 -2.35 -3.59
N THR A 95 -7.14 -1.19 -2.94
CA THR A 95 -7.64 -1.06 -1.56
C THR A 95 -9.13 -1.39 -1.43
N GLU A 96 -9.92 -1.08 -2.45
CA GLU A 96 -11.36 -1.40 -2.54
C GLU A 96 -11.63 -2.89 -2.73
N LYS A 97 -10.60 -3.69 -3.00
CA LYS A 97 -10.67 -5.15 -3.19
C LYS A 97 -9.84 -5.92 -2.16
N THR A 98 -9.38 -5.25 -1.11
CA THR A 98 -8.45 -5.81 -0.13
C THR A 98 -9.00 -5.64 1.28
N LEU A 99 -9.04 -6.73 2.04
CA LEU A 99 -9.20 -6.65 3.49
C LEU A 99 -7.85 -6.38 4.13
N PHE A 100 -7.82 -5.57 5.19
CA PHE A 100 -6.59 -5.18 5.85
C PHE A 100 -6.61 -5.56 7.32
N ASP A 101 -5.51 -6.08 7.86
CA ASP A 101 -5.26 -5.89 9.29
C ASP A 101 -4.96 -4.41 9.58
N LEU A 102 -4.96 -4.04 10.86
CA LEU A 102 -4.71 -2.69 11.32
C LEU A 102 -3.30 -2.55 11.88
N ASP A 103 -2.97 -3.38 12.87
CA ASP A 103 -1.67 -3.39 13.53
C ASP A 103 -0.63 -4.07 12.63
N GLY A 104 0.55 -3.47 12.52
CA GLY A 104 1.61 -3.80 11.56
C GLY A 104 1.33 -3.41 10.10
N VAL A 105 0.08 -3.06 9.74
CA VAL A 105 -0.29 -2.56 8.40
C VAL A 105 -0.37 -1.05 8.37
N PHE A 106 -1.25 -0.43 9.15
CA PHE A 106 -1.44 1.02 9.21
C PHE A 106 -0.81 1.66 10.45
N SER A 107 -0.72 0.93 11.56
CA SER A 107 0.02 1.31 12.77
C SER A 107 1.10 0.27 13.07
N PRO A 108 2.12 0.59 13.89
CA PRO A 108 2.99 -0.42 14.48
C PRO A 108 2.21 -1.47 15.27
N ASN A 109 2.79 -2.67 15.41
CA ASN A 109 2.27 -3.70 16.32
C ASN A 109 2.30 -3.20 17.77
N VAL A 110 1.26 -3.56 18.54
CA VAL A 110 1.18 -3.21 19.96
C VAL A 110 2.32 -3.90 20.72
N PRO A 111 3.18 -3.16 21.45
CA PRO A 111 4.25 -3.76 22.23
C PRO A 111 3.70 -4.67 23.33
N PHE A 112 4.41 -5.76 23.63
CA PHE A 112 4.03 -6.69 24.68
C PHE A 112 3.82 -6.00 26.05
N SER A 113 4.60 -4.96 26.36
CA SER A 113 4.49 -4.18 27.60
C SER A 113 3.17 -3.44 27.79
N GLU A 114 2.43 -3.20 26.69
CA GLU A 114 1.14 -2.53 26.69
C GLU A 114 -0.04 -3.52 26.74
N LEU A 115 0.20 -4.84 26.55
CA LEU A 115 -0.85 -5.86 26.50
C LEU A 115 -1.34 -6.30 27.89
N ASP A 116 -0.52 -6.10 28.93
CA ASP A 116 -0.80 -6.59 30.29
C ASP A 116 -1.95 -5.86 31.00
N CYS A 117 -2.31 -4.66 30.53
CA CYS A 117 -3.33 -3.82 31.16
C CYS A 117 -4.19 -3.13 30.10
N ASP A 118 -5.52 -3.23 30.25
CA ASP A 118 -6.45 -2.63 29.31
C ASP A 118 -6.29 -1.11 29.22
N ASP A 119 -5.99 -0.41 30.32
CA ASP A 119 -5.79 1.05 30.32
C ASP A 119 -4.55 1.46 29.51
N LYS A 120 -3.46 0.68 29.64
CA LYS A 120 -2.24 0.89 28.87
C LYS A 120 -2.49 0.63 27.39
N TYR A 121 -3.14 -0.49 27.09
CA TYR A 121 -3.52 -0.87 25.75
C TYR A 121 -4.39 0.21 25.08
N GLU A 122 -5.43 0.66 25.77
CA GLU A 122 -6.35 1.69 25.30
C GLU A 122 -5.62 3.00 24.99
N LYS A 123 -4.74 3.43 25.92
CA LYS A 123 -3.91 4.62 25.71
C LYS A 123 -2.98 4.45 24.51
N TYR A 124 -2.39 3.28 24.32
CA TYR A 124 -1.50 3.01 23.19
C TYR A 124 -2.26 3.11 21.86
N ILE A 125 -3.34 2.34 21.69
CA ILE A 125 -4.08 2.28 20.41
C ILE A 125 -4.73 3.61 20.03
N SER A 126 -5.03 4.46 21.02
CA SER A 126 -5.60 5.79 20.78
C SER A 126 -4.58 6.82 20.31
N ASN A 127 -3.29 6.60 20.63
CA ASN A 127 -2.23 7.59 20.43
C ASN A 127 -1.11 7.14 19.49
N VAL A 128 -1.06 5.86 19.12
CA VAL A 128 -0.03 5.33 18.23
C VAL A 128 -0.01 6.09 16.90
N GLU A 129 1.17 6.48 16.43
CA GLU A 129 1.31 7.13 15.14
C GLU A 129 1.25 6.09 14.00
N PRO A 130 0.61 6.41 12.86
CA PRO A 130 0.51 5.49 11.74
C PRO A 130 1.81 5.42 10.95
N PHE A 131 1.89 4.42 10.08
CA PHE A 131 2.76 4.47 8.93
C PHE A 131 2.20 5.45 7.89
N TYR A 132 2.63 6.72 7.98
CA TYR A 132 2.14 7.81 7.11
C TYR A 132 2.20 7.51 5.61
N HIS A 133 3.16 6.70 5.16
CA HIS A 133 3.31 6.31 3.76
C HIS A 133 2.27 5.26 3.30
N ARG A 134 1.55 4.61 4.23
CA ARG A 134 0.52 3.60 3.96
C ARG A 134 -0.90 4.12 4.14
N LEU A 135 -1.06 5.38 4.54
CA LEU A 135 -2.39 5.97 4.70
C LEU A 135 -3.04 6.13 3.31
N PRO A 136 -4.23 5.52 3.09
CA PRO A 136 -4.94 5.65 1.83
C PRO A 136 -5.46 7.09 1.66
N LYS A 137 -5.22 7.69 0.49
CA LYS A 137 -5.68 9.06 0.19
C LYS A 137 -6.71 9.13 -0.93
N ALA A 138 -6.67 8.18 -1.85
CA ALA A 138 -7.46 8.21 -3.08
C ALA A 138 -8.71 7.33 -3.02
N HIS A 139 -8.64 6.22 -2.30
CA HIS A 139 -9.67 5.17 -2.31
C HIS A 139 -9.99 4.71 -0.90
N LYS A 140 -11.26 4.40 -0.65
CA LYS A 140 -11.68 3.76 0.60
C LYS A 140 -11.20 2.32 0.67
N LEU A 141 -11.03 1.80 1.88
CA LEU A 141 -10.71 0.40 2.12
C LEU A 141 -11.96 -0.47 2.00
N ARG A 142 -11.83 -1.66 1.42
CA ARG A 142 -12.93 -2.65 1.41
C ARG A 142 -13.36 -3.05 2.81
N GLY A 143 -12.42 -3.10 3.74
CA GLY A 143 -12.69 -3.39 5.13
C GLY A 143 -11.41 -3.63 5.93
N ILE A 144 -11.52 -3.43 7.24
CA ILE A 144 -10.47 -3.70 8.21
C ILE A 144 -10.91 -4.91 9.03
N VAL A 145 -10.05 -5.91 9.16
CA VAL A 145 -10.28 -7.13 9.94
C VAL A 145 -9.12 -7.31 10.90
N THR A 146 -9.35 -7.00 12.18
CA THR A 146 -8.26 -6.87 13.16
C THR A 146 -8.39 -7.80 14.35
N GLY A 147 -7.24 -8.19 14.92
CA GLY A 147 -7.15 -8.92 16.18
C GLY A 147 -7.56 -8.10 17.41
N ARG A 148 -7.71 -6.76 17.31
CA ARG A 148 -8.19 -5.92 18.43
C ARG A 148 -9.56 -6.40 18.93
N LEU A 149 -9.76 -6.38 20.25
CA LEU A 149 -11.05 -6.78 20.84
C LEU A 149 -12.11 -5.71 20.57
N ASP A 150 -13.34 -6.15 20.29
CA ASP A 150 -14.49 -5.29 19.98
C ASP A 150 -14.82 -4.26 21.08
N LYS A 151 -14.51 -4.55 22.36
CA LYS A 151 -14.66 -3.56 23.45
C LYS A 151 -13.84 -2.28 23.24
N PHE A 152 -12.81 -2.32 22.39
CA PHE A 152 -11.96 -1.19 22.02
C PHE A 152 -12.36 -0.55 20.68
N ARG A 153 -13.58 -0.84 20.19
CA ARG A 153 -14.09 -0.34 18.92
C ARG A 153 -14.08 1.17 18.85
N LYS A 154 -14.59 1.85 19.89
CA LYS A 154 -14.66 3.31 19.92
C LYS A 154 -13.27 3.93 19.69
N GLN A 155 -12.25 3.46 20.40
CA GLN A 155 -10.89 3.96 20.30
C GLN A 155 -10.27 3.66 18.93
N THR A 156 -10.61 2.51 18.35
CA THR A 156 -10.17 2.13 17.01
C THR A 156 -10.81 3.02 15.93
N GLU A 157 -12.12 3.28 16.02
CA GLU A 157 -12.85 4.15 15.11
C GLU A 157 -12.41 5.60 15.22
N ASP A 158 -12.20 6.11 16.44
CA ASP A 158 -11.66 7.45 16.70
C ASP A 158 -10.26 7.62 16.08
N TRP A 159 -9.41 6.60 16.19
CA TRP A 159 -8.07 6.60 15.58
C TRP A 159 -8.14 6.60 14.05
N LEU A 160 -9.01 5.78 13.46
CA LEU A 160 -9.22 5.74 12.01
C LEU A 160 -9.73 7.08 11.47
N ALA A 161 -10.66 7.71 12.20
CA ALA A 161 -11.19 9.03 11.86
C ALA A 161 -10.11 10.13 11.97
N LYS A 162 -9.29 10.10 13.03
CA LYS A 162 -8.16 11.03 13.23
C LYS A 162 -7.21 11.06 12.02
N TYR A 163 -6.96 9.92 11.40
CA TYR A 163 -6.07 9.79 10.23
C TYR A 163 -6.80 9.73 8.90
N ASN A 164 -8.10 10.05 8.88
CA ASN A 164 -8.95 10.09 7.68
C ASN A 164 -8.93 8.79 6.86
N ILE A 165 -8.84 7.64 7.54
CA ILE A 165 -8.93 6.33 6.89
C ILE A 165 -10.40 6.00 6.68
N GLN A 166 -10.83 6.01 5.42
CA GLN A 166 -12.19 5.62 5.03
C GLN A 166 -12.25 4.12 4.74
N TYR A 167 -13.27 3.44 5.23
CA TYR A 167 -13.45 1.99 5.08
C TYR A 167 -14.94 1.64 5.01
N ASP A 168 -15.27 0.53 4.35
CA ASP A 168 -16.66 0.04 4.28
C ASP A 168 -17.08 -0.72 5.54
N GLU A 169 -16.19 -1.52 6.12
CA GLU A 169 -16.51 -2.35 7.29
C GLU A 169 -15.32 -2.46 8.25
N LEU A 170 -15.59 -2.39 9.56
CA LEU A 170 -14.62 -2.65 10.62
C LEU A 170 -15.04 -3.89 11.42
N ILE A 171 -14.33 -5.00 11.17
CA ILE A 171 -14.56 -6.30 11.78
C ILE A 171 -13.48 -6.52 12.84
N MET A 172 -13.90 -6.60 14.11
CA MET A 172 -13.01 -6.73 15.26
C MET A 172 -13.19 -8.07 15.95
N PHE A 173 -12.15 -8.54 16.63
CA PHE A 173 -12.20 -9.81 17.32
C PHE A 173 -13.20 -9.78 18.49
N PRO A 174 -14.08 -10.78 18.64
CA PRO A 174 -15.11 -10.75 19.68
C PRO A 174 -14.54 -10.72 21.10
N THR A 175 -15.04 -9.81 21.93
CA THR A 175 -14.54 -9.58 23.30
C THR A 175 -14.67 -10.82 24.18
N GLU A 176 -15.77 -11.54 24.06
CA GLU A 176 -16.07 -12.75 24.81
C GLU A 176 -15.10 -13.90 24.51
N LYS A 177 -14.42 -13.85 23.36
CA LYS A 177 -13.42 -14.83 22.95
C LYS A 177 -11.99 -14.43 23.31
N ARG A 178 -11.77 -13.39 24.13
CA ARG A 178 -10.44 -12.93 24.57
C ARG A 178 -9.56 -14.08 25.06
N LYS A 179 -10.08 -14.94 25.96
CA LYS A 179 -9.29 -16.06 26.53
C LYS A 179 -8.83 -17.05 25.46
N GLN A 180 -9.69 -17.35 24.48
CA GLN A 180 -9.35 -18.23 23.36
C GLN A 180 -8.26 -17.59 22.50
N ARG A 181 -8.44 -16.32 22.16
CA ARG A 181 -7.47 -15.54 21.38
C ARG A 181 -6.11 -15.44 22.07
N ASP A 182 -6.07 -15.13 23.35
CA ASP A 182 -4.81 -14.96 24.08
C ASP A 182 -4.09 -16.31 24.29
N ALA A 183 -4.81 -17.44 24.30
CA ALA A 183 -4.20 -18.77 24.41
C ALA A 183 -3.42 -19.19 23.15
N ASN A 184 -3.86 -18.76 21.96
CA ASN A 184 -3.14 -18.97 20.70
C ASN A 184 -3.50 -17.88 19.68
N HIS A 185 -2.88 -16.71 19.83
CA HIS A 185 -3.21 -15.53 19.04
C HIS A 185 -3.17 -15.81 17.54
N VAL A 186 -2.07 -16.39 17.07
CA VAL A 186 -1.81 -16.64 15.66
C VAL A 186 -2.89 -17.53 15.03
N GLU A 187 -3.25 -18.65 15.67
CA GLU A 187 -4.23 -19.58 15.11
C GLU A 187 -5.65 -19.01 15.19
N GLU A 188 -6.02 -18.37 16.31
CA GLU A 188 -7.39 -17.93 16.55
C GLU A 188 -7.74 -16.66 15.76
N VAL A 189 -6.85 -15.66 15.77
CA VAL A 189 -7.02 -14.45 14.96
C VAL A 189 -6.86 -14.79 13.48
N GLY A 190 -5.88 -15.62 13.12
CA GLY A 190 -5.68 -16.07 11.74
C GLY A 190 -6.91 -16.80 11.18
N LYS A 191 -7.52 -17.74 11.93
CA LYS A 191 -8.77 -18.41 11.53
C LYS A 191 -9.94 -17.44 11.40
N TYR A 192 -10.06 -16.49 12.33
CA TYR A 192 -11.11 -15.49 12.30
C TYR A 192 -10.99 -14.61 11.04
N LYS A 193 -9.80 -14.08 10.77
CA LYS A 193 -9.47 -13.33 9.54
C LYS A 193 -9.71 -14.19 8.28
N ALA A 194 -9.35 -15.48 8.31
CA ALA A 194 -9.58 -16.40 7.20
C ALA A 194 -11.06 -16.60 6.86
N ASP A 195 -11.90 -16.79 7.88
CA ASP A 195 -13.34 -16.99 7.71
C ASP A 195 -14.00 -15.73 7.13
N VAL A 196 -13.64 -14.55 7.64
CA VAL A 196 -14.09 -13.26 7.10
C VAL A 196 -13.66 -13.11 5.64
N HIS A 197 -12.39 -13.38 5.32
CA HIS A 197 -11.90 -13.27 3.94
C HIS A 197 -12.55 -14.27 3.00
N LYS A 198 -12.84 -15.48 3.48
CA LYS A 198 -13.53 -16.53 2.70
C LYS A 198 -14.95 -16.11 2.34
N ARG A 199 -15.66 -15.46 3.27
CA ARG A 199 -17.04 -14.97 3.08
C ARG A 199 -17.14 -13.65 2.32
N SER A 200 -16.06 -12.87 2.25
CA SER A 200 -16.03 -11.61 1.50
C SER A 200 -15.75 -11.80 0.01
N ASP A 201 -16.08 -10.77 -0.77
CA ASP A 201 -15.73 -10.63 -2.19
C ASP A 201 -14.33 -10.03 -2.41
N ALA A 202 -13.59 -9.74 -1.34
CA ALA A 202 -12.22 -9.25 -1.43
C ALA A 202 -11.32 -10.27 -2.14
N ILE A 203 -10.41 -9.76 -2.96
CA ILE A 203 -9.43 -10.52 -3.75
C ILE A 203 -8.17 -10.79 -2.92
N PHE A 204 -7.78 -9.82 -2.09
CA PHE A 204 -6.58 -9.90 -1.25
C PHE A 204 -6.91 -9.72 0.22
N PHE A 205 -6.05 -10.26 1.07
CA PHE A 205 -5.92 -9.88 2.47
C PHE A 205 -4.51 -9.32 2.71
N MET A 206 -4.39 -8.16 3.35
CA MET A 206 -3.11 -7.60 3.74
C MET A 206 -2.88 -7.83 5.23
N GLU A 207 -1.89 -8.66 5.53
CA GLU A 207 -1.49 -9.05 6.88
C GLU A 207 0.00 -8.77 7.04
N SER A 208 0.42 -8.27 8.19
CA SER A 208 1.83 -7.93 8.44
C SER A 208 2.62 -9.09 9.05
N GLU A 209 1.95 -9.97 9.79
CA GLU A 209 2.57 -11.10 10.46
C GLU A 209 2.53 -12.37 9.59
N LYS A 210 3.71 -12.92 9.29
CA LYS A 210 3.84 -14.10 8.43
C LYS A 210 3.15 -15.32 9.04
N ALA A 211 3.21 -15.48 10.36
CA ALA A 211 2.56 -16.60 11.04
C ALA A 211 1.03 -16.56 10.87
N GLU A 212 0.39 -15.41 11.10
CA GLU A 212 -1.05 -15.22 10.86
C GLU A 212 -1.40 -15.36 9.39
N SER A 213 -0.58 -14.78 8.50
CA SER A 213 -0.78 -14.87 7.04
C SER A 213 -0.84 -16.31 6.55
N ASN A 214 0.03 -17.18 7.09
CA ASN A 214 0.04 -18.61 6.77
C ASN A 214 -1.26 -19.30 7.22
N VAL A 215 -1.78 -18.95 8.40
CA VAL A 215 -3.06 -19.46 8.90
C VAL A 215 -4.20 -18.97 7.99
N ILE A 216 -4.26 -17.67 7.69
CA ILE A 216 -5.27 -17.08 6.82
C ILE A 216 -5.31 -17.83 5.49
N ARG A 217 -4.17 -17.92 4.82
CA ARG A 217 -4.05 -18.58 3.52
C ARG A 217 -4.40 -20.06 3.57
N LYS A 218 -3.98 -20.77 4.62
CA LYS A 218 -4.29 -22.20 4.82
C LYS A 218 -5.80 -22.47 4.83
N TYR A 219 -6.61 -21.57 5.42
CA TYR A 219 -8.05 -21.78 5.59
C TYR A 219 -8.91 -21.06 4.53
N CYS A 220 -8.43 -19.96 3.94
CA CYS A 220 -9.18 -19.19 2.94
C CYS A 220 -8.83 -19.54 1.48
N HIS A 221 -7.62 -20.06 1.22
CA HIS A 221 -7.06 -20.33 -0.11
C HIS A 221 -7.03 -19.12 -1.07
N LYS A 222 -7.18 -17.91 -0.54
CA LYS A 222 -7.05 -16.64 -1.27
C LYS A 222 -5.67 -16.03 -1.02
N ARG A 223 -5.32 -15.03 -1.84
CA ARG A 223 -4.01 -14.37 -1.80
C ARG A 223 -3.86 -13.52 -0.55
N VAL A 224 -2.73 -13.67 0.14
CA VAL A 224 -2.36 -12.83 1.28
C VAL A 224 -1.12 -12.03 0.91
N ILE A 225 -1.11 -10.73 1.20
CA ILE A 225 -0.03 -9.79 0.92
C ILE A 225 0.62 -9.41 2.24
N LEU A 226 1.91 -9.64 2.35
CA LEU A 226 2.78 -9.08 3.38
C LEU A 226 3.36 -7.76 2.86
N PRO A 227 3.09 -6.60 3.50
CA PRO A 227 3.56 -5.30 3.00
C PRO A 227 5.06 -5.24 2.72
N ASN A 228 5.87 -5.94 3.54
CA ASN A 228 7.33 -5.91 3.46
C ASN A 228 7.94 -7.15 2.78
N ASP A 229 7.18 -8.24 2.64
CA ASP A 229 7.70 -9.54 2.17
C ASP A 229 7.05 -10.01 0.85
N GLY A 230 6.07 -9.27 0.33
CA GLY A 230 5.39 -9.58 -0.92
C GLY A 230 4.18 -10.52 -0.77
N VAL A 231 3.80 -11.17 -1.87
CA VAL A 231 2.57 -11.99 -1.92
C VAL A 231 2.87 -13.43 -1.54
N LEU A 232 2.10 -13.97 -0.59
CA LEU A 232 2.03 -15.40 -0.34
C LEU A 232 1.08 -16.04 -1.34
N LEU A 233 1.68 -16.73 -2.31
CA LEU A 233 1.02 -17.48 -3.39
C LEU A 233 0.53 -18.83 -2.90
#